data_AF-A0A2H3JEC0-F1
#
_entry.id   AF-A0A2H3JEC0-F1
#
_cell.length_a   1.000
_cell.length_b   1.000
_cell.length_c   1.000
_cell.angle_alpha   90.00
_cell.angle_beta   90.00
_cell.angle_gamma   90.00
#
_symmetry.space_group_name_H-M   'P 1'
#
loop_
_entity.id
_entity.type
_entity.pdbx_description
1 polymer ?
#
loop_
_entity_poly.entity_id
_entity_poly.type
_entity_poly.pdbx_seq_one_letter_code
_entity_poly.pdbx_strand_id
1 'polypeptide(L)'
;IVVAVTVSILDHLVNFRREILFVWKQPWSAAHALVTFNRYAGQASLLFIAILWQYNRNILRFIRSCKAFAILNGVYCIINSATSQFILILQVYGLWDNRKSVKHALIGGFIVCFTCSMIFVLITEMNRITAQLSYSSFLSACIITSKPVYVIGIWGGMTMYDLFVLALLVANTLSRPRRYDSEILTNLFRNGLWSFLVRCSVTVYYL
;
A
#
# COMPACT_ATOMS: atom_id res chain seq x y z
N ILE A 1 11.25 13.89 2.53
CA ILE A 1 9.83 14.26 2.78
C ILE A 1 9.45 15.51 1.98
N VAL A 2 10.15 16.63 2.11
CA VAL A 2 9.84 17.87 1.34
C VAL A 2 9.80 17.65 -0.17
N VAL A 3 10.79 16.94 -0.73
CA VAL A 3 10.81 16.58 -2.17
C VAL A 3 9.61 15.70 -2.55
N ALA A 4 9.26 14.71 -1.71
CA ALA A 4 8.11 13.84 -1.98
C ALA A 4 6.77 14.60 -1.93
N VAL A 5 6.61 15.52 -0.97
CA VAL A 5 5.41 16.36 -0.84
C VAL A 5 5.30 17.32 -2.02
N THR A 6 6.40 17.98 -2.41
CA THR A 6 6.40 18.92 -3.55
C THR A 6 6.08 18.21 -4.87
N VAL A 7 6.70 17.05 -5.13
CA VAL A 7 6.38 16.23 -6.31
C VAL A 7 4.93 15.76 -6.27
N SER A 8 4.43 15.31 -5.12
CA SER A 8 3.04 14.86 -4.98
C SER A 8 2.02 15.98 -5.22
N ILE A 9 2.30 17.19 -4.73
CA ILE A 9 1.43 18.36 -4.96
C ILE A 9 1.47 18.75 -6.44
N LEU A 10 2.67 18.78 -7.03
CA LEU A 10 2.85 19.15 -8.43
C LEU A 10 2.14 18.18 -9.38
N ASP A 11 2.26 16.87 -9.13
CA ASP A 11 1.51 15.85 -9.87
C ASP A 11 -0.01 16.08 -9.80
N HIS A 12 -0.52 16.42 -8.60
CA HIS A 12 -1.93 16.70 -8.41
C HIS A 12 -2.38 17.94 -9.18
N LEU A 13 -1.60 19.03 -9.15
CA LEU A 13 -1.91 20.27 -9.88
C LEU A 13 -1.94 20.05 -11.39
N VAL A 14 -0.99 19.29 -11.94
CA VAL A 14 -0.92 19.01 -13.39
C VAL A 14 -2.09 18.13 -13.83
N ASN A 15 -2.47 17.15 -13.02
CA ASN A 15 -3.53 16.19 -13.37
C ASN A 15 -4.93 16.61 -12.93
N PHE A 16 -5.08 17.68 -12.14
CA PHE A 16 -6.35 18.10 -11.55
C PHE A 16 -7.49 18.24 -12.56
N ARG A 17 -7.21 18.85 -13.72
CA ARG A 17 -8.23 19.03 -14.77
C ARG A 17 -8.72 17.69 -15.31
N ARG A 18 -7.83 16.72 -15.48
CA ARG A 18 -8.21 15.37 -15.94
C ARG A 18 -8.97 14.64 -14.83
N GLU A 19 -8.56 14.78 -13.58
CA GLU A 19 -9.27 14.19 -12.45
C GLU A 19 -10.70 14.70 -12.34
N ILE A 20 -10.96 16.00 -12.47
CA ILE A 20 -12.35 16.50 -12.42
C ILE A 20 -13.21 15.86 -13.53
N LEU A 21 -12.65 15.72 -14.73
CA LEU A 21 -13.39 15.20 -15.88
C LEU A 21 -13.63 13.69 -15.79
N PHE A 22 -12.65 12.91 -15.32
CA PHE A 22 -12.72 11.45 -15.32
C PHE A 22 -13.14 10.85 -13.97
N VAL A 23 -12.82 11.50 -12.86
CA VAL A 23 -13.09 11.01 -11.50
C VAL A 23 -14.36 11.67 -10.95
N TRP A 24 -14.49 12.99 -11.02
CA TRP A 24 -15.59 13.68 -10.32
C TRP A 24 -16.91 13.66 -11.09
N LYS A 25 -16.87 13.63 -12.42
CA LYS A 25 -18.07 13.63 -13.28
C LYS A 25 -18.65 12.24 -13.56
N GLN A 26 -17.95 11.17 -13.23
CA GLN A 26 -18.39 9.81 -13.53
C GLN A 26 -19.27 9.25 -12.39
N PRO A 27 -20.29 8.41 -12.68
CA PRO A 27 -21.10 7.80 -11.63
C PRO A 27 -20.23 7.05 -10.61
N TRP A 28 -20.55 7.22 -9.32
CA TRP A 28 -19.80 6.63 -8.22
C TRP A 28 -20.01 5.11 -8.18
N SER A 29 -18.94 4.36 -8.39
CA SER A 29 -18.88 2.92 -8.11
C SER A 29 -18.01 2.67 -6.88
N ALA A 30 -18.15 1.51 -6.24
CA ALA A 30 -17.33 1.14 -5.08
C ALA A 30 -15.82 1.15 -5.42
N ALA A 31 -15.45 0.67 -6.61
CA ALA A 31 -14.07 0.71 -7.10
C ALA A 31 -13.55 2.15 -7.20
N HIS A 32 -14.39 3.04 -7.70
CA HIS A 32 -14.07 4.45 -7.86
C HIS A 32 -13.82 5.12 -6.51
N ALA A 33 -14.74 4.95 -5.56
CA ALA A 33 -14.60 5.51 -4.22
C ALA A 33 -13.29 5.04 -3.53
N LEU A 34 -12.95 3.76 -3.66
CA LEU A 34 -11.75 3.19 -3.06
C LEU A 34 -10.45 3.73 -3.68
N VAL A 35 -10.41 3.89 -5.00
CA VAL A 35 -9.25 4.49 -5.70
C VAL A 35 -9.05 5.94 -5.26
N THR A 36 -10.14 6.71 -5.22
CA THR A 36 -10.14 8.10 -4.78
C THR A 36 -9.66 8.20 -3.33
N PHE A 37 -10.20 7.38 -2.42
CA PHE A 37 -9.79 7.33 -1.03
C PHE A 37 -8.29 7.03 -0.87
N ASN A 38 -7.80 5.97 -1.51
CA ASN A 38 -6.41 5.55 -1.44
C ASN A 38 -5.46 6.68 -1.90
N ARG A 39 -5.83 7.40 -2.99
CA ARG A 39 -5.06 8.52 -3.49
C ARG A 39 -5.00 9.70 -2.52
N TYR A 40 -6.15 10.20 -2.06
CA TYR A 40 -6.21 11.39 -1.21
C TYR A 40 -5.71 11.12 0.21
N ALA A 41 -5.99 9.94 0.75
CA ALA A 41 -5.47 9.55 2.07
C ALA A 41 -3.93 9.42 2.04
N GLY A 42 -3.36 8.96 0.93
CA GLY A 42 -1.91 8.97 0.67
C GLY A 42 -1.31 10.36 0.77
N GLN A 43 -1.87 11.32 0.04
CA GLN A 43 -1.38 12.70 0.06
C GLN A 43 -1.55 13.36 1.43
N ALA A 44 -2.70 13.15 2.08
CA ALA A 44 -2.97 13.65 3.43
C ALA A 44 -1.95 13.10 4.44
N SER A 45 -1.57 11.81 4.34
CA SER A 45 -0.57 11.20 5.22
C SER A 45 0.81 11.85 5.05
N LEU A 46 1.25 12.11 3.80
CA LEU A 46 2.53 12.75 3.51
C LEU A 46 2.59 14.20 4.03
N LEU A 47 1.49 14.94 3.89
CA LEU A 47 1.35 16.30 4.44
C LEU A 47 1.38 16.28 5.97
N PHE A 48 0.65 15.35 6.59
CA PHE A 48 0.63 15.19 8.04
C PHE A 48 2.02 14.89 8.60
N ILE A 49 2.77 13.97 7.97
CA ILE A 49 4.16 13.66 8.32
C ILE A 49 5.04 14.92 8.24
N ALA A 50 4.93 15.69 7.15
CA ALA A 50 5.72 16.90 6.97
C ALA A 50 5.44 17.99 8.02
N ILE A 51 4.16 18.20 8.36
CA ILE A 51 3.76 19.18 9.38
C ILE A 51 4.27 18.78 10.77
N LEU A 52 4.13 17.50 11.14
CA LEU A 52 4.63 16.99 12.43
C LEU A 52 6.15 17.15 12.57
N TRP A 53 6.88 17.06 11.47
CA TRP A 53 8.32 17.27 11.42
C TRP A 53 8.72 18.72 11.68
N GLN A 54 7.93 19.69 11.20
CA GLN A 54 8.26 21.11 11.29
C GLN A 54 7.85 21.77 12.62
N TYR A 55 6.78 21.27 13.28
CA TYR A 55 6.12 22.00 14.36
C TYR A 55 6.61 21.69 15.79
N ASN A 56 7.29 20.55 16.02
CA ASN A 56 7.58 20.13 17.40
C ASN A 56 9.01 20.46 17.88
N ARG A 57 9.15 21.58 18.60
CA ARG A 57 10.39 21.93 19.35
C ARG A 57 10.45 21.38 20.77
N ASN A 58 9.36 20.81 21.30
CA ASN A 58 9.26 20.35 22.69
C ASN A 58 9.40 18.82 22.81
N ILE A 59 10.43 18.34 23.51
CA ILE A 59 10.81 16.93 23.62
C ILE A 59 9.70 16.02 24.20
N LEU A 60 9.02 16.43 25.27
CA LEU A 60 7.97 15.63 25.94
C LEU A 60 6.69 15.54 25.10
N ARG A 61 6.32 16.65 24.45
CA ARG A 61 5.17 16.70 23.53
C ARG A 61 5.48 15.86 22.29
N PHE A 62 6.74 15.87 21.84
CA PHE A 62 7.21 15.05 20.71
C PHE A 62 7.18 13.55 20.99
N ILE A 63 7.58 13.07 22.17
CA ILE A 63 7.53 11.63 22.51
C ILE A 63 6.08 11.11 22.50
N ARG A 64 5.13 11.87 23.08
CA ARG A 64 3.70 11.52 23.02
C ARG A 64 3.18 11.57 21.58
N SER A 65 3.61 12.56 20.80
CA SER A 65 3.31 12.65 19.37
C SER A 65 3.94 11.50 18.57
N CYS A 66 5.13 10.98 18.93
CA CYS A 66 5.77 9.85 18.25
C CYS A 66 4.96 8.58 18.38
N LYS A 67 4.44 8.28 19.58
CA LYS A 67 3.60 7.10 19.80
C LYS A 67 2.27 7.23 19.04
N ALA A 68 1.61 8.39 19.15
CA ALA A 68 0.39 8.66 18.40
C ALA A 68 0.62 8.59 16.89
N PHE A 69 1.74 9.14 16.41
CA PHE A 69 2.16 9.10 15.02
C PHE A 69 2.40 7.67 14.53
N ALA A 70 3.11 6.85 15.30
CA ALA A 70 3.35 5.45 14.96
C ALA A 70 2.04 4.66 14.85
N ILE A 71 1.12 4.86 15.79
CA ILE A 71 -0.20 4.20 15.77
C ILE A 71 -1.03 4.68 14.56
N LEU A 72 -1.15 5.99 14.35
CA LEU A 72 -1.91 6.55 13.24
C LEU A 72 -1.35 6.12 11.89
N ASN A 73 -0.03 6.14 11.73
CA ASN A 73 0.63 5.70 10.52
C ASN A 73 0.48 4.18 10.31
N GLY A 74 0.56 3.38 11.37
CA GLY A 74 0.32 1.94 11.32
C GLY A 74 -1.10 1.60 10.86
N VAL A 75 -2.12 2.20 11.49
CA VAL A 75 -3.52 2.03 11.11
C VAL A 75 -3.75 2.47 9.66
N TYR A 76 -3.20 3.63 9.29
CA TYR A 76 -3.27 4.14 7.93
C TYR A 76 -2.65 3.15 6.92
N CYS A 77 -1.46 2.63 7.19
CA CYS A 77 -0.79 1.63 6.35
C CYS A 77 -1.65 0.37 6.15
N ILE A 78 -2.33 -0.11 7.20
CA ILE A 78 -3.21 -1.29 7.11
C ILE A 78 -4.41 -1.00 6.21
N ILE A 79 -5.11 0.12 6.44
CA ILE A 79 -6.29 0.50 5.64
C ILE A 79 -5.89 0.70 4.17
N ASN A 80 -4.76 1.38 3.94
CA ASN A 80 -4.25 1.65 2.60
C ASN A 80 -3.86 0.36 1.86
N SER A 81 -3.22 -0.57 2.57
CA SER A 81 -2.82 -1.86 2.02
C SER A 81 -4.03 -2.72 1.69
N ALA A 82 -5.02 -2.81 2.60
CA ALA A 82 -6.28 -3.52 2.36
C ALA A 82 -7.03 -2.95 1.14
N THR A 83 -7.13 -1.62 1.06
CA THR A 83 -7.78 -0.94 -0.06
C THR A 83 -7.06 -1.22 -1.38
N SER A 84 -5.72 -1.16 -1.38
CA SER A 84 -4.90 -1.45 -2.55
C SER A 84 -5.09 -2.89 -3.04
N GLN A 85 -5.06 -3.87 -2.14
CA GLN A 85 -5.28 -5.27 -2.48
C GLN A 85 -6.70 -5.51 -3.02
N PHE A 86 -7.71 -4.85 -2.45
CA PHE A 86 -9.08 -4.97 -2.96
C PHE A 86 -9.23 -4.41 -4.38
N ILE A 87 -8.58 -3.29 -4.70
CA ILE A 87 -8.56 -2.75 -6.06
C ILE A 87 -7.93 -3.76 -7.04
N LEU A 88 -6.83 -4.41 -6.66
CA LEU A 88 -6.20 -5.46 -7.47
C LEU A 88 -7.15 -6.64 -7.72
N ILE A 89 -7.89 -7.08 -6.70
CA ILE A 89 -8.91 -8.13 -6.85
C ILE A 89 -9.94 -7.74 -7.90
N LEU A 90 -10.44 -6.51 -7.87
CA LEU A 90 -11.43 -6.02 -8.85
C LEU A 90 -10.87 -6.01 -10.28
N GLN A 91 -9.61 -5.58 -10.44
CA GLN A 91 -8.94 -5.56 -11.75
C GLN A 91 -8.71 -6.97 -12.31
N VAL A 92 -8.21 -7.90 -11.48
CA VAL A 92 -7.97 -9.29 -11.90
C VAL A 92 -9.29 -10.03 -12.14
N TYR A 93 -10.32 -9.76 -11.34
CA TYR A 93 -11.65 -10.31 -11.53
C TYR A 93 -12.25 -9.88 -12.88
N GLY A 94 -12.13 -8.59 -13.24
CA GLY A 94 -12.57 -8.10 -14.55
C GLY A 94 -11.79 -8.73 -15.72
N LEU A 95 -10.50 -9.03 -15.53
CA LEU A 95 -9.66 -9.69 -16.52
C LEU A 95 -10.02 -11.17 -16.76
N TRP A 96 -10.65 -11.84 -15.80
CA TRP A 96 -11.06 -13.25 -15.88
C TRP A 96 -12.53 -13.42 -16.31
N ASP A 97 -13.09 -12.41 -16.99
CA ASP A 97 -14.43 -12.43 -17.58
C ASP A 97 -15.51 -12.88 -16.58
N ASN A 98 -15.44 -12.32 -15.37
CA ASN A 98 -16.39 -12.53 -14.28
C ASN A 98 -16.56 -13.97 -13.77
N ARG A 99 -15.62 -14.89 -14.06
CA ARG A 99 -15.67 -16.27 -13.55
C ARG A 99 -15.71 -16.30 -12.01
N LYS A 100 -16.80 -16.83 -11.45
CA LYS A 100 -17.04 -16.88 -10.00
C LYS A 100 -15.97 -17.66 -9.25
N SER A 101 -15.39 -18.71 -9.84
CA SER A 101 -14.33 -19.52 -9.20
C SER A 101 -13.11 -18.68 -8.85
N VAL A 102 -12.63 -17.85 -9.78
CA VAL A 102 -11.45 -16.98 -9.57
C VAL A 102 -11.74 -15.92 -8.49
N LYS A 103 -12.97 -15.39 -8.45
CA LYS A 103 -13.39 -14.46 -7.39
C LYS A 103 -13.28 -15.09 -6.01
N HIS A 104 -13.80 -16.30 -5.82
CA HIS A 104 -13.72 -16.99 -4.52
C HIS A 104 -12.28 -17.33 -4.15
N ALA A 105 -11.44 -17.74 -5.12
CA ALA A 105 -10.01 -17.98 -4.89
C ALA A 105 -9.27 -16.70 -4.45
N LEU A 106 -9.52 -15.56 -5.12
CA LEU A 106 -8.93 -14.26 -4.78
C LEU A 106 -9.35 -13.77 -3.40
N ILE A 107 -10.64 -13.85 -3.06
CA ILE A 107 -11.18 -13.44 -1.77
C ILE A 107 -10.68 -14.37 -0.65
N GLY A 108 -10.68 -15.68 -0.88
CA GLY A 108 -10.17 -16.66 0.06
C GLY A 108 -8.69 -16.43 0.37
N GLY A 109 -7.87 -16.26 -0.67
CA GLY A 109 -6.45 -15.94 -0.52
C GLY A 109 -6.22 -14.63 0.24
N PHE A 110 -7.02 -13.60 -0.03
CA PHE A 110 -6.95 -12.31 0.67
C PHE A 110 -7.23 -12.49 2.17
N ILE A 111 -8.35 -13.16 2.51
CA ILE A 111 -8.72 -13.39 3.91
C ILE A 111 -7.61 -14.13 4.66
N VAL A 112 -7.07 -15.21 4.08
CA VAL A 112 -6.01 -16.00 4.70
C VAL A 112 -4.75 -15.15 4.92
N CYS A 113 -4.23 -14.52 3.85
CA CYS A 113 -2.96 -13.78 3.93
C CYS A 113 -3.06 -12.54 4.82
N PHE A 114 -4.20 -11.83 4.75
CA PHE A 114 -4.46 -10.66 5.56
C PHE A 114 -4.63 -11.02 7.04
N THR A 115 -5.33 -12.12 7.35
CA THR A 115 -5.46 -12.61 8.73
C THR A 115 -4.11 -13.02 9.31
N CYS A 116 -3.29 -13.76 8.55
CA CYS A 116 -1.91 -14.07 8.96
C CYS A 116 -1.11 -12.80 9.25
N SER A 117 -1.17 -11.79 8.37
CA SER A 117 -0.49 -10.51 8.56
C SER A 117 -0.97 -9.77 9.81
N MET A 118 -2.29 -9.76 10.07
CA MET A 118 -2.89 -9.17 11.26
C MET A 118 -2.45 -9.86 12.55
N ILE A 119 -2.31 -11.19 12.56
CA ILE A 119 -1.79 -11.93 13.71
C ILE A 119 -0.36 -11.48 14.02
N PHE A 120 0.51 -11.34 13.01
CA PHE A 120 1.86 -10.82 13.21
C PHE A 120 1.86 -9.38 13.74
N VAL A 121 0.94 -8.52 13.29
CA VAL A 121 0.77 -7.16 13.85
C VAL A 121 0.41 -7.23 15.34
N LEU A 122 -0.54 -8.09 15.72
CA LEU A 122 -0.95 -8.23 17.12
C LEU A 122 0.20 -8.74 18.00
N ILE A 123 0.96 -9.74 17.55
CA ILE A 123 2.15 -10.25 18.25
C ILE A 123 3.21 -9.15 18.41
N THR A 124 3.39 -8.34 17.36
CA THR A 124 4.31 -7.18 17.38
C THR A 124 3.88 -6.18 18.46
N GLU A 125 2.62 -5.79 18.53
CA GLU A 125 2.14 -4.86 19.56
C GLU A 125 2.20 -5.46 20.98
N MET A 126 1.90 -6.75 21.15
CA MET A 126 2.02 -7.43 22.45
C MET A 126 3.45 -7.41 22.99
N ASN A 127 4.45 -7.48 22.11
CA ASN A 127 5.87 -7.38 22.45
C ASN A 127 6.35 -5.93 22.70
N ARG A 128 5.42 -4.97 22.85
CA ARG A 128 5.67 -3.57 23.23
C ARG A 128 6.68 -2.82 22.35
N ILE A 129 6.65 -3.05 21.05
CA ILE A 129 7.52 -2.34 20.10
C ILE A 129 7.20 -0.85 20.02
N THR A 130 5.96 -0.43 20.32
CA THR A 130 5.60 0.98 20.53
C THR A 130 6.39 1.65 21.68
N ALA A 131 7.08 0.89 22.53
CA ALA A 131 8.01 1.40 23.55
C ALA A 131 9.46 1.55 23.05
N GLN A 132 9.79 1.06 21.85
CA GLN A 132 11.12 1.17 21.22
C GLN A 132 11.23 2.35 20.25
N LEU A 133 10.31 3.31 20.32
CA LEU A 133 10.45 4.59 19.62
C LEU A 133 11.32 5.51 20.47
N SER A 134 12.53 5.80 19.98
CA SER A 134 13.43 6.77 20.61
C SER A 134 13.49 8.03 19.75
N TYR A 135 13.57 9.18 20.43
CA TYR A 135 13.85 10.44 19.75
C TYR A 135 15.32 10.53 19.39
N SER A 136 15.63 10.72 18.12
CA SER A 136 16.97 11.12 17.70
C SER A 136 17.03 12.64 17.54
N SER A 137 17.80 13.29 18.40
CA SER A 137 18.08 14.74 18.32
C SER A 137 18.80 15.11 17.03
N PHE A 138 19.63 14.21 16.50
CA PHE A 138 20.36 14.41 15.23
C PHE A 138 19.42 14.48 14.03
N LEU A 139 18.43 13.58 13.96
CA LEU A 139 17.48 13.53 12.83
C LEU A 139 16.20 14.35 13.07
N SER A 140 16.03 14.92 14.27
CA SER A 140 14.78 15.56 14.70
C SER A 140 13.55 14.69 14.41
N ALA A 141 13.68 13.38 14.61
CA ALA A 141 12.70 12.39 14.18
C ALA A 141 12.52 11.26 15.19
N CYS A 142 11.34 10.64 15.16
CA CYS A 142 11.08 9.40 15.87
C CYS A 142 11.74 8.26 15.09
N ILE A 143 12.70 7.58 15.71
CA ILE A 143 13.35 6.41 15.14
C ILE A 143 12.94 5.16 15.91
N ILE A 144 12.79 4.06 15.18
CA ILE A 144 12.59 2.73 15.77
C ILE A 144 13.99 2.22 16.11
N THR A 145 14.31 2.04 17.40
CA THR A 145 15.67 1.64 17.82
C THR A 145 15.99 0.18 17.61
N SER A 146 14.99 -0.69 17.47
CA SER A 146 15.21 -2.10 17.13
C SER A 146 14.16 -2.56 16.13
N LYS A 147 14.63 -3.15 15.02
CA LYS A 147 13.76 -3.76 14.02
C LYS A 147 13.20 -5.06 14.61
N PRO A 148 11.89 -5.17 14.79
CA PRO A 148 11.32 -6.40 15.31
C PRO A 148 11.27 -7.47 14.23
N VAL A 149 11.75 -8.66 14.54
CA VAL A 149 11.74 -9.82 13.63
C VAL A 149 10.33 -10.13 13.11
N TYR A 150 9.30 -9.83 13.91
CA TYR A 150 7.88 -10.04 13.54
C TYR A 150 7.39 -9.14 12.40
N VAL A 151 8.06 -8.00 12.13
CA VAL A 151 7.71 -7.12 11.01
C VAL A 151 7.91 -7.83 9.67
N ILE A 152 8.88 -8.74 9.60
CA ILE A 152 9.09 -9.60 8.42
C ILE A 152 7.84 -10.44 8.12
N GLY A 153 7.18 -10.98 9.14
CA GLY A 153 5.95 -11.75 8.99
C GLY A 153 4.78 -10.93 8.44
N ILE A 154 4.68 -9.65 8.86
CA ILE A 154 3.64 -8.72 8.37
C ILE A 154 3.79 -8.48 6.87
N TRP A 155 5.00 -8.15 6.41
CA TRP A 155 5.25 -7.88 4.98
C TRP A 155 5.29 -9.16 4.15
N GLY A 156 5.73 -10.27 4.73
CA GLY A 156 5.76 -11.58 4.08
C GLY A 156 4.37 -12.05 3.67
N GLY A 157 3.38 -11.95 4.56
CA GLY A 157 1.99 -12.31 4.26
C GLY A 157 1.40 -11.49 3.11
N MET A 158 1.62 -10.17 3.10
CA MET A 158 1.18 -9.30 2.01
C MET A 158 1.88 -9.62 0.68
N THR A 159 3.20 -9.82 0.72
CA THR A 159 3.98 -10.14 -0.50
C THR A 159 3.61 -11.49 -1.08
N MET A 160 3.31 -12.48 -0.23
CA MET A 160 2.83 -13.79 -0.66
C MET A 160 1.50 -13.67 -1.41
N TYR A 161 0.58 -12.84 -0.91
CA TYR A 161 -0.69 -12.59 -1.61
C TYR A 161 -0.46 -11.91 -2.96
N ASP A 162 0.39 -10.89 -3.01
CA ASP A 162 0.71 -10.20 -4.25
C ASP A 162 1.29 -11.20 -5.28
N LEU A 163 2.21 -12.09 -4.86
CA LEU A 163 2.79 -13.14 -5.73
C LEU A 163 1.72 -14.09 -6.26
N PHE A 164 0.76 -14.48 -5.42
CA PHE A 164 -0.37 -15.30 -5.83
C PHE A 164 -1.23 -14.60 -6.90
N VAL A 165 -1.54 -13.31 -6.70
CA VAL A 165 -2.29 -12.51 -7.68
C VAL A 165 -1.51 -12.36 -8.98
N LEU A 166 -0.19 -12.14 -8.90
CA LEU A 166 0.68 -12.09 -10.08
C LEU A 166 0.67 -13.41 -10.85
N ALA A 167 0.74 -14.55 -10.16
CA ALA A 167 0.68 -15.87 -10.79
C ALA A 167 -0.65 -16.06 -11.53
N LEU A 168 -1.77 -15.63 -10.95
CA LEU A 168 -3.08 -15.65 -11.62
C LEU A 168 -3.15 -14.72 -12.84
N LEU A 169 -2.50 -13.55 -12.77
CA LEU A 169 -2.40 -12.63 -13.90
C LEU A 169 -1.62 -13.28 -15.04
N VAL A 170 -0.46 -13.88 -14.74
CA VAL A 170 0.38 -14.60 -15.72
C VAL A 170 -0.40 -15.77 -16.32
N ALA A 171 -1.06 -16.59 -15.50
CA ALA A 171 -1.90 -17.70 -15.97
C ALA A 171 -3.00 -17.23 -16.93
N ASN A 172 -3.69 -16.13 -16.60
CA ASN A 172 -4.70 -15.54 -17.49
C ASN A 172 -4.11 -15.12 -18.83
N THR A 173 -2.92 -14.47 -18.81
CA THR A 173 -2.27 -14.07 -20.05
C THR A 173 -1.90 -15.28 -20.91
N LEU A 174 -1.51 -16.41 -20.30
CA LEU A 174 -1.15 -17.65 -20.99
C LEU A 174 -2.36 -18.39 -21.55
N SER A 175 -3.52 -18.32 -20.88
CA SER A 175 -4.75 -19.00 -21.33
C SER A 175 -5.49 -18.31 -22.48
N ARG A 176 -5.19 -17.04 -22.79
CA ARG A 176 -5.83 -16.33 -23.92
C ARG A 176 -5.14 -16.73 -25.24
N PRO A 177 -5.88 -17.07 -26.31
CA PRO A 177 -5.30 -17.43 -27.61
C PRO A 177 -4.54 -16.25 -28.23
N ARG A 178 -3.31 -16.49 -28.69
CA ARG A 178 -2.32 -15.46 -29.06
C ARG A 178 -1.96 -15.45 -30.54
N ARG A 179 -1.49 -14.29 -31.02
CA ARG A 179 -0.93 -14.10 -32.38
C ARG A 179 0.58 -13.82 -32.38
N TYR A 180 1.15 -13.21 -31.32
CA TYR A 180 2.59 -12.94 -31.14
C TYR A 180 3.02 -12.89 -29.66
N ASP A 181 4.24 -13.33 -29.34
CA ASP A 181 4.77 -13.41 -27.95
C ASP A 181 5.19 -12.06 -27.34
N SER A 182 5.48 -11.04 -28.16
CA SER A 182 5.85 -9.69 -27.67
C SER A 182 4.68 -8.96 -26.99
N GLU A 183 3.44 -9.38 -27.23
CA GLU A 183 2.26 -8.85 -26.55
C GLU A 183 2.19 -9.27 -25.07
N ILE A 184 2.92 -10.32 -24.67
CA ILE A 184 2.91 -10.84 -23.29
C ILE A 184 3.51 -9.82 -22.34
N LEU A 185 4.78 -9.46 -22.55
CA LEU A 185 5.48 -8.50 -21.71
C LEU A 185 4.75 -7.15 -21.73
N THR A 186 4.36 -6.68 -22.92
CA THR A 186 3.72 -5.37 -23.09
C THR A 186 2.40 -5.27 -22.33
N ASN A 187 1.56 -6.31 -22.38
CA ASN A 187 0.31 -6.34 -21.62
C ASN A 187 0.54 -6.54 -20.12
N LEU A 188 1.52 -7.35 -19.72
CA LEU A 188 1.86 -7.58 -18.31
C LEU A 188 2.41 -6.30 -17.64
N PHE A 189 3.31 -5.58 -18.34
CA PHE A 189 3.84 -4.29 -17.90
C PHE A 189 2.77 -3.21 -17.84
N ARG A 190 1.87 -3.17 -18.84
CA ARG A 190 0.74 -2.22 -18.86
C ARG A 190 -0.28 -2.49 -17.74
N ASN A 191 -0.41 -3.74 -17.29
CA ASN A 191 -1.37 -4.14 -16.25
C ASN A 191 -0.82 -4.02 -14.82
N GLY A 192 0.37 -3.46 -14.62
CA GLY A 192 0.87 -3.14 -13.27
C GLY A 192 2.05 -3.98 -12.76
N LEU A 193 2.74 -4.74 -13.63
CA LEU A 193 3.96 -5.46 -13.24
C LEU A 193 5.04 -4.53 -12.67
N TRP A 194 5.16 -3.29 -13.15
CA TRP A 194 6.08 -2.30 -12.59
C TRP A 194 5.78 -1.98 -11.13
N SER A 195 4.50 -1.76 -10.81
CA SER A 195 4.05 -1.51 -9.43
C SER A 195 4.34 -2.70 -8.51
N PHE A 196 4.30 -3.92 -9.05
CA PHE A 196 4.63 -5.14 -8.33
C PHE A 196 6.13 -5.27 -8.07
N LEU A 197 6.96 -5.13 -9.11
CA LEU A 197 8.42 -5.24 -8.99
C LEU A 197 8.98 -4.19 -8.02
N VAL A 198 8.47 -2.96 -8.07
CA VAL A 198 8.84 -1.92 -7.12
C VAL A 198 8.47 -2.33 -5.70
N ARG A 199 7.25 -2.82 -5.44
CA ARG A 199 6.87 -3.29 -4.09
C ARG A 199 7.75 -4.44 -3.60
N CYS A 200 7.99 -5.45 -4.42
CA CYS A 200 8.86 -6.57 -4.05
C CYS A 200 10.28 -6.11 -3.74
N SER A 201 10.87 -5.25 -4.58
CA SER A 201 12.22 -4.72 -4.34
C SER A 201 12.31 -3.93 -3.03
N VAL A 202 11.29 -3.13 -2.73
CA VAL A 202 11.19 -2.38 -1.49
C VAL A 202 11.04 -3.32 -0.29
N THR A 203 10.16 -4.32 -0.36
CA THR A 203 9.97 -5.29 0.73
C THR A 203 11.25 -6.09 1.01
N VAL A 204 11.95 -6.55 -0.04
CA VAL A 204 13.24 -7.26 0.09
C VAL A 204 14.31 -6.37 0.73
N TYR A 205 14.28 -5.07 0.44
CA TYR A 205 15.21 -4.11 1.06
C TYR A 205 14.90 -3.84 2.55
N TYR A 206 13.64 -4.00 2.96
CA TYR A 206 13.21 -3.81 4.35
C TYR A 206 13.34 -5.07 5.24
N LEU A 207 13.38 -6.25 4.61
CA LEU A 207 13.77 -7.55 5.19
C LEU A 207 15.23 -7.52 5.68
#